data_AF-A0A519SN64-F1
#
_entry.id   AF-A0A519SN64-F1
#
_cell.length_a   1.000
_cell.length_b   1.000
_cell.length_c   1.000
_cell.angle_alpha   90.00
_cell.angle_beta   90.00
_cell.angle_gamma   90.00
#
_symmetry.space_group_name_H-M   'P 1'
#
loop_
_entity.id
_entity.type
_entity.pdbx_description
1 polymer ?
#
loop_
_entity_poly.entity_id
_entity_poly.type
_entity_poly.pdbx_seq_one_letter_code
_entity_poly.pdbx_strand_id
1 'polypeptide(L)'
;MLAALPAWASAARTDSLLLVLDQTLARQASYDNQRLGRIAALTTALHAATASEATRYDLALRIYDEYAVFKYDSAFAYSLRLATLARHLRSPAKLQAARTKLTLTLRSAGLFKDAFDTLKAIKPHQLPPTDKTDFYEIYSIVCI
;
A
#
# COMPACT_ATOMS: atom_id res chain seq x y z
N MET A 1 -42.18 -16.52 35.05
CA MET A 1 -40.89 -15.92 35.44
C MET A 1 -39.79 -16.64 34.66
N LEU A 2 -39.26 -16.05 33.58
CA LEU A 2 -38.04 -16.54 32.93
C LEU A 2 -36.85 -15.79 33.54
N ALA A 3 -35.95 -16.52 34.21
CA ALA A 3 -34.70 -15.97 34.70
C ALA A 3 -33.67 -15.98 33.56
N ALA A 4 -33.12 -14.81 33.23
CA ALA A 4 -31.97 -14.69 32.35
C ALA A 4 -30.73 -15.18 33.10
N LEU A 5 -30.05 -16.21 32.57
CA LEU A 5 -28.77 -16.67 33.09
C LEU A 5 -27.68 -15.66 32.65
N PRO A 6 -26.82 -15.17 33.57
CA PRO A 6 -25.72 -14.31 33.18
C PRO A 6 -24.70 -15.13 32.39
N ALA A 7 -24.39 -14.68 31.17
CA ALA A 7 -23.28 -15.20 30.40
C ALA A 7 -21.97 -14.68 31.01
N TRP A 8 -21.27 -15.52 31.77
CA TRP A 8 -19.91 -15.19 32.21
C TRP A 8 -18.92 -15.46 31.07
N ALA A 9 -18.31 -14.39 30.56
CA ALA A 9 -17.14 -14.48 29.70
C ALA A 9 -15.96 -15.05 30.52
N SER A 10 -15.26 -16.05 29.97
CA SER A 10 -14.12 -16.67 30.64
C SER A 10 -12.89 -15.76 30.58
N ALA A 11 -12.59 -15.07 31.69
CA ALA A 11 -11.47 -14.12 31.81
C ALA A 11 -10.10 -14.74 31.49
N ALA A 12 -9.86 -15.99 31.91
CA ALA A 12 -8.55 -16.65 31.77
C ALA A 12 -8.09 -16.84 30.31
N ARG A 13 -9.01 -17.06 29.36
CA ARG A 13 -8.67 -17.15 27.92
C ARG A 13 -8.38 -15.79 27.32
N THR A 14 -9.07 -14.75 27.79
CA THR A 14 -8.84 -13.37 27.37
C THR A 14 -7.47 -12.88 27.84
N ASP A 15 -7.08 -13.21 29.07
CA ASP A 15 -5.77 -12.86 29.64
C ASP A 15 -4.61 -13.51 28.86
N SER A 16 -4.77 -14.76 28.45
CA SER A 16 -3.77 -15.44 27.60
C SER A 16 -3.65 -14.80 26.21
N LEU A 17 -4.74 -14.28 25.64
CA LEU A 17 -4.71 -13.61 24.33
C LEU A 17 -4.11 -12.21 24.42
N LEU A 18 -4.44 -11.46 25.47
CA LEU A 18 -3.85 -10.15 25.74
C LEU A 18 -2.34 -10.25 25.95
N LEU A 19 -1.87 -11.27 26.67
CA LEU A 19 -0.45 -11.53 26.85
C LEU A 19 0.26 -11.79 25.51
N VAL A 20 -0.34 -12.60 24.63
CA VAL A 20 0.22 -12.86 23.29
C VAL A 20 0.23 -11.58 22.46
N LEU A 21 -0.83 -10.77 22.52
CA LEU A 21 -0.89 -9.49 21.84
C LEU A 21 0.24 -8.56 22.32
N ASP A 22 0.42 -8.38 23.63
CA ASP A 22 1.48 -7.56 24.20
C ASP A 22 2.87 -8.03 23.78
N GLN A 23 3.09 -9.35 23.78
CA GLN A 23 4.35 -9.94 23.28
C GLN A 23 4.56 -9.69 21.78
N THR A 24 3.51 -9.72 20.97
CA THR A 24 3.61 -9.41 19.54
C THR A 24 3.85 -7.93 19.27
N LEU A 25 3.22 -7.04 20.05
CA LEU A 25 3.45 -5.59 19.98
C LEU A 25 4.87 -5.24 20.42
N ALA A 26 5.43 -5.94 21.42
CA ALA A 26 6.83 -5.78 21.81
C ALA A 26 7.82 -6.12 20.69
N ARG A 27 7.40 -6.93 19.70
CA ARG A 27 8.20 -7.27 18.51
C ARG A 27 8.04 -6.28 17.36
N GLN A 28 7.15 -5.29 17.47
CA GLN A 28 6.88 -4.30 16.41
C GLN A 28 8.18 -3.66 15.87
N ALA A 29 9.07 -3.21 16.76
CA ALA A 29 10.34 -2.62 16.36
C ALA A 29 11.22 -3.57 15.52
N SER A 30 11.16 -4.88 15.78
CA SER A 30 11.88 -5.87 14.96
C SER A 30 11.31 -5.95 13.55
N TYR A 31 9.97 -5.98 13.42
CA TYR A 31 9.30 -6.00 12.12
C TYR A 31 9.55 -4.72 11.33
N ASP A 32 9.52 -3.57 12.01
CA ASP A 32 9.83 -2.27 11.40
C ASP A 32 11.28 -2.22 10.89
N ASN A 33 12.23 -2.68 11.70
CA ASN A 33 13.64 -2.74 11.29
C ASN A 33 13.87 -3.69 10.11
N GLN A 34 13.20 -4.84 10.07
CA GLN A 34 13.27 -5.75 8.92
C GLN A 34 12.73 -5.08 7.65
N ARG A 35 11.60 -4.37 7.74
CA ARG A 35 11.01 -3.63 6.62
C ARG A 35 11.93 -2.52 6.14
N LEU A 36 12.47 -1.72 7.06
CA LEU A 36 13.43 -0.65 6.75
C LEU A 36 14.70 -1.22 6.11
N GLY A 37 15.18 -2.39 6.54
CA GLY A 37 16.29 -3.10 5.90
C GLY A 37 16.01 -3.49 4.46
N ARG A 38 14.81 -4.01 4.16
CA ARG A 38 14.39 -4.31 2.77
C ARG A 38 14.32 -3.06 1.91
N ILE A 39 13.73 -1.98 2.43
CA ILE A 39 13.64 -0.68 1.74
C ILE A 39 15.04 -0.12 1.47
N ALA A 40 15.95 -0.21 2.43
CA ALA A 40 17.33 0.26 2.27
C ALA A 40 18.03 -0.51 1.13
N ALA A 41 17.95 -1.84 1.13
CA ALA A 41 18.54 -2.67 0.08
C ALA A 41 17.96 -2.36 -1.31
N LEU A 42 16.64 -2.18 -1.42
CA LEU A 42 15.97 -1.80 -2.66
C LEU A 42 16.39 -0.40 -3.13
N THR A 43 16.53 0.55 -2.20
CA THR A 43 16.96 1.92 -2.50
C THR A 43 18.40 1.92 -2.98
N THR A 44 19.31 1.19 -2.33
CA THR A 44 20.69 1.03 -2.82
C THR A 44 20.73 0.46 -4.23
N ALA A 45 19.94 -0.58 -4.52
CA ALA A 45 19.84 -1.15 -5.85
C ALA A 45 19.27 -0.16 -6.90
N LEU A 46 18.29 0.67 -6.49
CA LEU A 46 17.68 1.67 -7.36
C LEU A 46 18.66 2.78 -7.76
N HIS A 47 19.56 3.15 -6.86
CA HIS A 47 20.57 4.19 -7.07
C HIS A 47 21.85 3.68 -7.71
N ALA A 48 21.99 2.36 -7.93
CA ALA A 48 23.13 1.80 -8.62
C ALA A 48 23.21 2.29 -10.08
N ALA A 49 24.41 2.65 -10.53
CA ALA A 49 24.64 3.25 -11.86
C ALA A 49 24.27 2.33 -13.04
N THR A 50 24.15 1.02 -12.80
CA THR A 50 23.85 0.01 -13.82
C THR A 50 22.36 -0.27 -14.01
N ALA A 51 21.48 0.30 -13.20
CA ALA A 51 20.05 0.03 -13.28
C ALA A 51 19.41 0.71 -14.51
N SER A 52 18.85 -0.09 -15.42
CA SER A 52 18.04 0.40 -16.53
C SER A 52 16.77 1.11 -16.06
N GLU A 53 16.17 1.98 -16.88
CA GLU A 53 14.90 2.65 -16.55
C GLU A 53 13.77 1.65 -16.22
N ALA A 54 13.74 0.49 -16.88
CA ALA A 54 12.77 -0.56 -16.60
C ALA A 54 13.02 -1.16 -15.20
N THR A 55 14.27 -1.48 -14.89
CA THR A 55 14.69 -1.95 -13.56
C THR A 55 14.41 -0.92 -12.48
N ARG A 56 14.63 0.37 -12.75
CA ARG A 56 14.32 1.47 -11.83
C ARG A 56 12.83 1.55 -11.52
N TYR A 57 11.97 1.36 -12.52
CA TYR A 57 10.52 1.29 -12.31
C TYR A 57 10.16 0.12 -11.41
N ASP A 58 10.67 -1.08 -11.70
CA ASP A 58 10.32 -2.28 -10.95
C ASP A 58 10.83 -2.23 -9.50
N LEU A 59 12.02 -1.67 -9.27
CA LEU A 59 12.55 -1.40 -7.93
C LEU A 59 11.74 -0.34 -7.19
N ALA A 60 11.38 0.77 -7.86
CA ALA A 60 10.53 1.80 -7.27
C ALA A 60 9.14 1.26 -6.89
N LEU A 61 8.61 0.31 -7.67
CA LEU A 61 7.32 -0.33 -7.39
C LEU A 61 7.41 -1.19 -6.13
N ARG A 62 8.48 -1.98 -5.99
CA ARG A 62 8.71 -2.77 -4.76
C ARG A 62 8.89 -1.89 -3.52
N ILE A 63 9.55 -0.74 -3.67
CA ILE A 63 9.69 0.22 -2.56
C ILE A 63 8.34 0.83 -2.21
N TYR A 64 7.53 1.18 -3.22
CA TYR A 64 6.16 1.64 -3.01
C TYR A 64 5.35 0.62 -2.21
N ASP A 65 5.39 -0.67 -2.59
CA ASP A 65 4.60 -1.71 -1.91
C ASP A 65 5.00 -1.87 -0.43
N GLU A 66 6.29 -1.73 -0.10
CA GLU A 66 6.76 -1.72 1.29
C GLU A 66 6.26 -0.51 2.07
N TYR A 67 6.10 0.65 1.42
CA TYR A 67 5.62 1.88 2.06
C TYR A 67 4.09 2.01 2.11
N ALA A 68 3.35 1.46 1.14
CA ALA A 68 1.91 1.64 1.00
C ALA A 68 1.13 1.22 2.27
N VAL A 69 1.65 0.23 2.99
CA VAL A 69 1.08 -0.29 4.25
C VAL A 69 1.79 0.22 5.51
N PHE A 70 2.79 1.10 5.36
CA PHE A 70 3.69 1.48 6.45
C PHE A 70 3.81 2.99 6.65
N LYS A 71 4.06 3.77 5.59
CA LYS A 71 4.20 5.23 5.66
C LYS A 71 3.64 5.89 4.40
N TYR A 72 2.55 6.64 4.60
CA TYR A 72 1.83 7.36 3.56
C TYR A 72 2.72 8.31 2.73
N ASP A 73 3.45 9.23 3.37
CA ASP A 73 4.24 10.25 2.66
C ASP A 73 5.24 9.64 1.67
N SER A 74 5.87 8.53 2.08
CA SER A 74 6.83 7.81 1.25
C SER A 74 6.12 7.05 0.12
N ALA A 75 4.99 6.40 0.39
CA ALA A 75 4.18 5.76 -0.65
C ALA A 75 3.72 6.79 -1.70
N PHE A 76 3.31 7.97 -1.25
CA PHE A 76 2.89 9.06 -2.13
C PHE A 76 4.04 9.50 -3.02
N ALA A 77 5.22 9.78 -2.46
CA ALA A 77 6.40 10.16 -3.22
C ALA A 77 6.80 9.10 -4.26
N TYR A 78 6.78 7.82 -3.90
CA TYR A 78 7.12 6.73 -4.83
C TYR A 78 6.05 6.52 -5.90
N SER A 79 4.76 6.74 -5.62
CA SER A 79 3.72 6.68 -6.64
C SER A 79 3.90 7.76 -7.74
N LEU A 80 4.32 8.96 -7.35
CA LEU A 80 4.68 10.03 -8.30
C LEU A 80 5.94 9.68 -9.10
N ARG A 81 6.95 9.09 -8.44
CA ARG A 81 8.17 8.61 -9.09
C ARG A 81 7.86 7.52 -10.12
N LEU A 82 6.98 6.58 -9.80
CA LEU A 82 6.50 5.56 -10.74
C LEU A 82 5.84 6.19 -11.97
N ALA A 83 5.00 7.21 -11.80
CA ALA A 83 4.37 7.90 -12.92
C ALA A 83 5.41 8.58 -13.83
N THR A 84 6.48 9.14 -13.25
CA THR A 84 7.59 9.73 -13.98
C THR A 84 8.38 8.69 -14.76
N LEU A 85 8.78 7.59 -14.12
CA LEU A 85 9.49 6.48 -14.77
C LEU A 85 8.64 5.85 -15.88
N ALA A 86 7.33 5.67 -15.68
CA ALA A 86 6.43 5.17 -16.71
C ALA A 86 6.36 6.08 -17.94
N ARG A 87 6.41 7.40 -17.75
CA ARG A 87 6.49 8.38 -18.85
C ARG A 87 7.80 8.25 -19.61
N HIS A 88 8.94 8.11 -18.93
CA HIS A 88 10.24 7.89 -19.58
C HIS A 88 10.28 6.59 -20.37
N LEU A 89 9.68 5.53 -19.83
CA LEU A 89 9.52 4.23 -20.50
C LEU A 89 8.49 4.24 -21.63
N ARG A 90 7.76 5.35 -21.83
CA ARG A 90 6.65 5.47 -22.80
C ARG A 90 5.61 4.35 -22.66
N SER A 91 5.39 3.87 -21.44
CA SER A 91 4.47 2.76 -21.16
C SER A 91 3.15 3.28 -20.61
N PRO A 92 2.07 3.33 -21.43
CA PRO A 92 0.77 3.80 -20.95
C PRO A 92 0.21 2.89 -19.86
N ALA A 93 0.46 1.58 -19.93
CA ALA A 93 0.03 0.63 -18.90
C ALA A 93 0.69 0.91 -17.55
N LYS A 94 2.02 1.07 -17.52
CA LYS A 94 2.75 1.44 -16.30
C LYS A 94 2.34 2.81 -15.74
N LEU A 95 1.91 3.73 -16.60
CA LEU A 95 1.41 5.04 -16.18
C LEU A 95 0.04 4.93 -15.51
N GLN A 96 -0.88 4.13 -16.05
CA GLN A 96 -2.17 3.90 -15.40
C GLN A 96 -2.01 3.12 -14.09
N ALA A 97 -1.09 2.14 -14.05
CA ALA A 97 -0.73 1.43 -12.82
C ALA A 97 -0.24 2.41 -11.73
N ALA A 98 0.71 3.29 -12.07
CA ALA A 98 1.22 4.30 -11.15
C ALA A 98 0.14 5.25 -10.63
N ARG A 99 -0.80 5.67 -11.49
CA ARG A 99 -1.96 6.47 -11.07
C ARG A 99 -2.89 5.71 -10.14
N THR A 100 -3.12 4.43 -10.39
CA THR A 100 -3.93 3.57 -9.49
C THR A 100 -3.30 3.48 -8.10
N LYS A 101 -1.97 3.32 -8.03
CA LYS A 101 -1.22 3.34 -6.76
C LYS A 101 -1.30 4.70 -6.05
N LEU A 102 -1.18 5.80 -6.79
CA LEU A 102 -1.39 7.15 -6.24
C LEU A 102 -2.80 7.29 -5.65
N THR A 103 -3.84 6.87 -6.39
CA THR A 103 -5.22 6.91 -5.91
C THR A 103 -5.41 6.07 -4.64
N LEU A 104 -4.85 4.86 -4.59
CA LEU A 104 -4.91 4.01 -3.39
C LEU A 104 -4.28 4.70 -2.18
N THR A 105 -3.11 5.31 -2.39
CA THR A 105 -2.38 6.04 -1.35
C THR A 105 -3.20 7.21 -0.81
N LEU A 106 -3.76 8.04 -1.70
CA LEU A 106 -4.62 9.17 -1.33
C LEU A 106 -5.87 8.71 -0.57
N ARG A 107 -6.53 7.64 -1.04
CA ARG A 107 -7.69 7.03 -0.36
C ARG A 107 -7.32 6.59 1.06
N SER A 108 -6.22 5.86 1.23
CA SER A 108 -5.77 5.35 2.53
C SER A 108 -5.42 6.47 3.52
N ALA A 109 -5.09 7.67 3.03
CA ALA A 109 -4.91 8.87 3.87
C ALA A 109 -6.19 9.69 4.10
N GLY A 110 -7.34 9.28 3.55
CA GLY A 110 -8.60 10.02 3.66
C GLY A 110 -8.73 11.20 2.72
N LEU A 111 -7.83 11.37 1.75
CA LEU A 111 -7.87 12.43 0.74
C LEU A 111 -8.77 12.03 -0.43
N PHE A 112 -10.06 11.80 -0.13
CA PHE A 112 -11.01 11.23 -1.08
C PHE A 112 -11.24 12.10 -2.31
N LYS A 113 -11.22 13.43 -2.17
CA LYS A 113 -11.37 14.35 -3.31
C LYS A 113 -10.23 14.18 -4.32
N ASP A 114 -8.99 14.21 -3.86
CA ASP A 114 -7.82 14.07 -4.73
C ASP A 114 -7.74 12.66 -5.31
N ALA A 115 -8.12 11.65 -4.52
CA ALA A 115 -8.25 10.28 -4.99
C ALA A 115 -9.27 10.19 -6.14
N PHE A 116 -10.47 10.77 -5.97
CA PHE A 116 -11.52 10.81 -6.99
C PHE A 116 -11.06 11.51 -8.27
N ASP A 117 -10.45 12.68 -8.14
CA ASP A 117 -9.96 13.46 -9.28
C ASP A 117 -8.85 12.70 -10.03
N THR A 118 -7.96 12.00 -9.30
CA THR A 118 -6.93 11.12 -9.88
C THR A 118 -7.53 9.89 -10.57
N LEU A 119 -8.52 9.24 -9.93
CA LEU A 119 -9.19 8.03 -10.44
C LEU A 119 -9.88 8.30 -11.78
N LYS A 120 -10.54 9.45 -11.93
CA LYS A 120 -11.20 9.85 -13.18
C LYS A 120 -10.25 10.02 -14.36
N ALA A 121 -8.98 10.32 -14.10
CA ALA A 121 -7.97 10.47 -15.14
C ALA A 121 -7.37 9.13 -15.60
N ILE A 122 -7.69 8.02 -14.92
CA ILE A 122 -7.21 6.69 -15.26
C ILE A 122 -7.97 6.15 -16.47
N LYS A 123 -7.25 5.50 -17.39
CA LYS A 123 -7.82 4.83 -18.57
C LYS A 123 -7.87 3.32 -18.33
N PRO A 124 -9.00 2.72 -17.91
CA PRO A 124 -9.02 1.34 -17.43
C PRO A 124 -8.68 0.31 -18.51
N HIS A 125 -8.96 0.60 -19.77
CA HIS A 125 -8.62 -0.28 -20.90
C HIS A 125 -7.09 -0.45 -21.08
N GLN A 126 -6.28 0.45 -20.51
CA GLN A 126 -4.82 0.39 -20.57
C GLN A 126 -4.21 -0.28 -19.33
N LEU A 127 -5.00 -0.62 -18.31
CA LEU A 127 -4.50 -1.26 -17.10
C LEU A 127 -4.23 -2.76 -17.33
N PRO A 128 -3.16 -3.31 -16.73
CA PRO A 128 -3.00 -4.75 -16.63
C PRO A 128 -4.08 -5.34 -15.69
N PRO A 129 -4.38 -6.66 -15.80
CA PRO A 129 -5.45 -7.29 -15.03
C PRO A 129 -5.35 -7.11 -13.51
N THR A 130 -4.14 -7.18 -12.95
CA THR A 130 -3.90 -7.01 -11.50
C THR A 130 -4.30 -5.63 -11.01
N ASP A 131 -3.96 -4.58 -11.75
CA ASP A 131 -4.27 -3.20 -11.37
C ASP A 131 -5.72 -2.82 -11.67
N LYS A 132 -6.43 -3.57 -12.53
CA LYS A 132 -7.87 -3.39 -12.74
C LYS A 132 -8.66 -3.75 -11.47
N THR A 133 -8.26 -4.79 -10.75
CA THR A 133 -8.90 -5.17 -9.49
C THR A 133 -8.80 -4.02 -8.48
N ASP A 134 -7.60 -3.50 -8.24
CA ASP A 134 -7.37 -2.34 -7.36
C ASP A 134 -8.20 -1.12 -7.80
N PHE A 135 -8.22 -0.84 -9.11
CA PHE A 135 -8.99 0.27 -9.67
C PHE A 135 -10.49 0.17 -9.35
N TYR A 136 -11.10 -1.00 -9.57
CA TYR A 136 -12.53 -1.18 -9.33
C TYR A 136 -12.89 -1.22 -7.84
N GLU A 137 -12.01 -1.75 -6.98
CA GLU A 137 -12.18 -1.67 -5.52
C GLU A 137 -12.29 -0.20 -5.09
N ILE A 138 -11.33 0.63 -5.50
CA ILE A 138 -11.32 2.05 -5.17
C ILE A 138 -12.55 2.76 -5.74
N TYR A 139 -12.91 2.47 -7.00
CA TYR A 139 -14.07 3.05 -7.65
C TYR A 139 -15.37 2.79 -6.86
N SER A 140 -15.55 1.57 -6.35
CA SER A 140 -16.73 1.21 -5.56
C SER A 140 -16.86 1.97 -4.23
N ILE A 141 -15.75 2.52 -3.71
CA ILE A 141 -15.70 3.18 -2.40
C ILE A 141 -15.73 4.70 -2.53
N VAL A 142 -15.13 5.24 -3.59
CA VAL A 142 -14.93 6.67 -3.77
C VAL A 142 -16.00 7.29 -4.68
N CYS A 143 -16.67 6.50 -5.52
CA CYS A 143 -17.64 7.00 -6.50
C CYS A 143 -19.10 6.59 -6.24
N ILE A 144 -19.36 5.82 -5.18
CA ILE A 144 -20.70 5.45 -4.71
C ILE A 144 -20.97 6.21 -3.42
#